data_AF-A0A8C6X6I1-F1
#
_entry.id   AF-A0A8C6X6I1-F1
#
_cell.length_a   1.000
_cell.length_b   1.000
_cell.length_c   1.000
_cell.angle_alpha   90.00
_cell.angle_beta   90.00
_cell.angle_gamma   90.00
#
_symmetry.space_group_name_H-M   'P 1'
#
loop_
_entity.id
_entity.type
_entity.pdbx_description
1 polymer ?
#
loop_
_entity_poly.entity_id
_entity_poly.type
_entity_poly.pdbx_seq_one_letter_code
_entity_poly.pdbx_strand_id
1 'polypeptide(L)'
;MLPLGDWLLFLFLWRLLLSAVVEGFSLSLPAPQNLTIKSYNFQNVLSWSPVRGINGPVFYSVQWCFKHDQTWKKVNCRDITKPECDFETKKDIFEIILRVRAEEGNLKSEWTKTLPFAANKDTIIGPPKEINVTSETNSILISFLPPLRKEVISLHLSIQSIRRIQHILYKS
;
A
#
# COMPACT_ATOMS: atom_id res chain seq x y z
N MET A 1 18.43 -65.48 -27.42
CA MET A 1 17.01 -65.12 -27.27
C MET A 1 16.80 -64.81 -25.80
N LEU A 2 16.77 -63.53 -25.42
CA LEU A 2 16.52 -63.11 -24.04
C LEU A 2 15.02 -63.28 -23.73
N PRO A 3 14.65 -63.77 -22.54
CA PRO A 3 13.26 -64.10 -22.20
C PRO A 3 12.38 -62.85 -22.20
N LEU A 4 11.13 -62.96 -22.67
CA LEU A 4 10.16 -61.86 -22.77
C LEU A 4 9.91 -61.10 -21.44
N GLY A 5 10.22 -61.72 -20.30
CA GLY A 5 10.05 -61.10 -18.97
C GLY A 5 10.99 -59.93 -18.70
N ASP A 6 12.20 -59.94 -19.27
CA ASP A 6 13.19 -58.88 -19.05
C ASP A 6 12.73 -57.56 -19.70
N TRP A 7 12.11 -57.63 -20.88
CA TRP A 7 11.58 -56.47 -21.60
C TRP A 7 10.47 -55.76 -20.82
N LEU A 8 9.64 -56.50 -20.09
CA LEU A 8 8.58 -55.92 -19.25
C LEU A 8 9.19 -55.17 -18.05
N LEU A 9 10.24 -55.72 -17.43
CA LEU A 9 10.96 -55.04 -16.35
C LEU A 9 11.67 -53.78 -16.86
N PHE A 10 12.30 -53.82 -18.04
CA PHE A 10 12.89 -52.64 -18.67
C PHE A 10 11.85 -51.55 -18.97
N LEU A 11 10.67 -51.92 -19.47
CA LEU A 11 9.58 -50.96 -19.73
C LEU A 11 8.99 -50.37 -18.44
N PHE A 12 8.88 -51.16 -17.38
CA PHE A 12 8.45 -50.68 -16.06
C PHE A 12 9.49 -49.74 -15.43
N LEU A 13 10.76 -50.11 -15.47
CA LEU A 13 11.86 -49.26 -14.98
C LEU A 13 12.00 -47.97 -15.81
N TRP A 14 11.82 -48.04 -17.13
CA TRP A 14 11.77 -46.88 -18.03
C TRP A 14 10.59 -45.96 -17.72
N ARG A 15 9.40 -46.51 -17.42
CA ARG A 15 8.24 -45.71 -16.97
C ARG A 15 8.49 -45.04 -15.63
N LEU A 16 9.16 -45.71 -14.69
CA LEU A 16 9.53 -45.14 -13.39
C LEU A 16 10.58 -44.02 -13.54
N LEU A 17 11.56 -44.21 -14.44
CA LEU A 17 12.56 -43.19 -14.80
C LEU A 17 11.93 -41.95 -15.50
N LEU A 18 10.90 -42.14 -16.33
CA LEU A 18 10.15 -41.04 -16.94
C LEU A 18 9.25 -40.30 -15.95
N SER A 19 8.75 -40.96 -14.90
CA SER A 19 7.98 -40.29 -13.85
C SER A 19 8.84 -39.53 -12.84
N ALA A 20 10.15 -39.80 -12.79
CA ALA A 20 11.07 -39.21 -11.81
C ALA A 20 11.67 -37.86 -12.23
N VAL A 21 11.36 -37.34 -13.42
CA VAL A 21 11.93 -36.06 -13.90
C VAL A 21 10.82 -35.12 -14.37
N VAL A 22 10.02 -34.60 -13.44
CA VAL A 22 9.54 -33.19 -13.47
C VAL A 22 9.25 -32.75 -12.03
N GLU A 23 10.24 -32.71 -11.15
CA GLU A 23 10.22 -31.68 -10.11
C GLU A 23 10.64 -30.39 -10.81
N GLY A 24 9.67 -29.73 -11.43
CA GLY A 24 9.89 -28.43 -12.04
C GLY A 24 10.35 -27.47 -10.95
N PHE A 25 11.63 -27.12 -10.95
CA PHE A 25 12.10 -25.95 -10.21
C PHE A 25 11.24 -24.78 -10.65
N SER A 26 10.34 -24.34 -9.77
CA SER A 26 9.59 -23.11 -9.95
C SER A 26 10.61 -21.97 -9.96
N LEU A 27 10.98 -21.52 -11.17
CA LEU A 27 11.84 -20.35 -11.39
C LEU A 27 11.01 -19.07 -11.12
N SER A 28 10.55 -18.91 -9.88
CA SER A 28 9.79 -17.73 -9.45
C SER A 28 10.61 -16.92 -8.45
N LEU A 29 10.54 -15.59 -8.58
CA LEU A 29 11.21 -14.69 -7.65
C LEU A 29 10.48 -14.69 -6.29
N PRO A 30 11.18 -14.43 -5.18
CA PRO A 30 10.52 -14.21 -3.89
C PRO A 30 9.50 -13.07 -4.00
N ALA A 31 8.29 -13.30 -3.48
CA ALA A 31 7.25 -12.28 -3.46
C ALA A 31 7.63 -11.14 -2.51
N PRO A 32 7.35 -9.86 -2.87
CA PRO A 32 7.53 -8.73 -1.97
C PRO A 32 6.81 -8.93 -0.63
N GLN A 33 7.42 -8.52 0.47
CA GLN A 33 6.87 -8.69 1.83
C GLN A 33 6.72 -7.35 2.55
N ASN A 34 5.97 -7.33 3.65
CA ASN A 34 5.79 -6.16 4.53
C ASN A 34 5.25 -4.93 3.80
N LEU A 35 4.22 -5.12 2.96
CA LEU A 35 3.58 -4.02 2.25
C LEU A 35 2.92 -3.07 3.25
N THR A 36 3.27 -1.79 3.16
CA THR A 36 2.77 -0.73 4.04
C THR A 36 2.35 0.47 3.22
N ILE A 37 1.17 1.01 3.49
CA ILE A 37 0.70 2.28 2.93
C ILE A 37 0.89 3.36 3.98
N LYS A 38 1.59 4.44 3.64
CA LYS A 38 1.64 5.67 4.41
C LYS A 38 0.90 6.75 3.65
N SER A 39 -0.03 7.43 4.31
CA SER A 39 -0.81 8.50 3.71
C SER A 39 -0.85 9.72 4.62
N TYR A 40 -0.40 10.85 4.11
CA TYR A 40 -0.40 12.13 4.83
C TYR A 40 -0.90 13.24 3.91
N ASN A 41 -1.93 13.97 4.34
CA ASN A 41 -2.58 15.00 3.52
C ASN A 41 -2.98 14.49 2.11
N PHE A 42 -3.42 13.23 2.01
CA PHE A 42 -3.73 12.53 0.75
C PHE A 42 -2.56 12.31 -0.22
N GLN A 43 -1.32 12.53 0.23
CA GLN A 43 -0.11 12.05 -0.46
C GLN A 43 0.16 10.63 0.02
N ASN A 44 0.13 9.65 -0.88
CA ASN A 44 0.14 8.23 -0.52
C ASN A 44 1.36 7.54 -1.11
N VAL A 45 2.04 6.78 -0.25
CA VAL A 45 3.22 5.99 -0.59
C VAL A 45 2.97 4.55 -0.19
N LEU A 46 3.01 3.63 -1.15
CA LEU A 46 3.09 2.20 -0.91
C LEU A 46 4.57 1.81 -0.82
N SER A 47 4.95 1.05 0.21
CA SER A 47 6.34 0.57 0.42
C SER A 47 6.36 -0.90 0.79
N TRP A 48 7.48 -1.59 0.50
CA TRP A 48 7.68 -3.01 0.82
C TRP A 48 9.14 -3.32 1.13
N SER A 49 9.41 -4.55 1.60
CA SER A 49 10.78 -5.04 1.78
C SER A 49 11.43 -5.38 0.43
N PRO A 50 12.66 -4.90 0.16
CA PRO A 50 13.39 -5.28 -1.06
C PRO A 50 13.57 -6.79 -1.17
N VAL A 51 13.37 -7.34 -2.37
CA VAL A 51 13.74 -8.72 -2.68
C VAL A 51 15.27 -8.80 -2.76
N ARG A 52 15.85 -9.83 -2.13
CA ARG A 52 17.31 -10.05 -2.02
C ARG A 52 17.69 -11.44 -2.54
N GLY A 53 18.98 -11.66 -2.75
CA GLY A 53 19.51 -12.97 -3.18
C GLY A 53 19.36 -13.24 -4.67
N ILE A 54 19.18 -12.19 -5.47
CA ILE A 54 19.05 -12.25 -6.93
C ILE A 54 20.27 -11.58 -7.56
N ASN A 55 20.82 -12.21 -8.62
CA ASN A 55 21.97 -11.71 -9.37
C ASN A 55 21.50 -10.77 -10.49
N GLY A 56 21.15 -9.54 -10.16
CA GLY A 56 20.73 -8.54 -11.14
C GLY A 56 19.80 -7.46 -10.56
N PRO A 57 19.39 -6.48 -11.39
CA PRO A 57 18.40 -5.49 -10.99
C PRO A 57 17.01 -6.14 -10.91
N VAL A 58 16.36 -5.99 -9.76
CA VAL A 58 14.96 -6.39 -9.55
C VAL A 58 14.07 -5.18 -9.78
N PHE A 59 13.07 -5.36 -10.64
CA PHE A 59 12.04 -4.37 -10.93
C PHE A 59 10.75 -4.72 -10.23
N TYR A 60 9.90 -3.72 -9.96
CA TYR A 60 8.59 -3.94 -9.37
C TYR A 60 7.47 -3.40 -10.25
N SER A 61 6.38 -4.17 -10.30
CA SER A 61 5.11 -3.78 -10.91
C SER A 61 4.07 -3.58 -9.82
N VAL A 62 3.35 -2.46 -9.88
CA VAL A 62 2.24 -2.14 -8.96
C VAL A 62 0.92 -2.01 -9.70
N GLN A 63 -0.12 -2.59 -9.12
CA GLN A 63 -1.49 -2.48 -9.61
C GLN A 63 -2.45 -2.18 -8.47
N TRP A 64 -3.62 -1.64 -8.81
CA TRP A 64 -4.70 -1.37 -7.87
C TRP A 64 -6.04 -1.82 -8.43
N CYS A 65 -7.01 -2.08 -7.56
CA CYS A 65 -8.41 -2.24 -7.94
C CYS A 65 -9.31 -1.67 -6.84
N PHE A 66 -10.58 -1.42 -7.16
CA PHE A 66 -11.58 -1.24 -6.12
C PHE A 66 -11.88 -2.60 -5.49
N LYS A 67 -12.07 -2.61 -4.16
CA LYS A 67 -12.36 -3.85 -3.41
C LYS A 67 -13.58 -4.61 -3.96
N HIS A 68 -14.56 -3.91 -4.52
CA HIS A 68 -15.81 -4.48 -5.05
C HIS A 68 -15.75 -4.90 -6.54
N ASP A 69 -14.81 -4.35 -7.33
CA ASP A 69 -14.74 -4.54 -8.79
C ASP A 69 -13.64 -5.54 -9.17
N GLN A 70 -12.58 -5.70 -8.37
CA GLN A 70 -11.42 -6.57 -8.61
C GLN A 70 -10.72 -6.43 -9.99
N THR A 71 -11.17 -5.50 -10.84
CA THR A 71 -10.55 -5.14 -12.10
C THR A 71 -9.24 -4.40 -11.84
N TRP A 72 -8.11 -5.07 -12.06
CA TRP A 72 -6.77 -4.53 -11.79
C TRP A 72 -6.33 -3.52 -12.83
N LYS A 73 -5.94 -2.34 -12.35
CA LYS A 73 -5.43 -1.20 -13.12
C LYS A 73 -3.98 -0.92 -12.72
N LYS A 74 -3.19 -0.43 -13.67
CA LYS A 74 -1.79 -0.10 -13.41
C LYS A 74 -1.68 1.22 -12.62
N VAL A 75 -0.70 1.30 -11.73
CA VAL A 75 -0.26 2.56 -11.11
C VAL A 75 0.88 3.15 -11.96
N ASN A 76 1.15 4.46 -11.84
CA ASN A 76 2.28 5.12 -12.50
C ASN A 76 3.63 4.81 -11.83
N CYS A 77 3.89 3.52 -11.61
CA CYS A 77 5.11 2.98 -11.01
C CYS A 77 5.49 1.69 -11.77
N ARG A 78 6.03 1.86 -12.97
CA ARG A 78 6.51 0.72 -13.78
C ARG A 78 8.02 0.70 -13.76
N ASP A 79 8.57 -0.51 -13.70
CA ASP A 79 10.00 -0.78 -13.80
C ASP A 79 10.83 0.06 -12.82
N ILE A 80 10.29 0.23 -11.61
CA ILE A 80 10.97 0.89 -10.51
C ILE A 80 11.86 -0.12 -9.79
N THR A 81 13.08 0.30 -9.46
CA THR A 81 14.01 -0.47 -8.62
C THR A 81 13.85 -0.13 -7.13
N LYS A 82 13.27 1.04 -6.84
CA LYS A 82 12.97 1.48 -5.48
C LYS A 82 11.80 0.65 -4.93
N PRO A 83 11.87 0.17 -3.68
CA PRO A 83 10.81 -0.65 -3.06
C PRO A 83 9.65 0.22 -2.52
N GLU A 84 9.28 1.28 -3.25
CA GLU A 84 8.18 2.16 -2.92
C GLU A 84 7.58 2.78 -4.18
N CYS A 85 6.30 3.17 -4.08
CA CYS A 85 5.53 3.72 -5.17
C CYS A 85 4.54 4.76 -4.65
N ASP A 86 4.62 5.97 -5.21
CA ASP A 86 3.61 7.00 -5.00
C ASP A 86 2.37 6.68 -5.83
N PHE A 87 1.19 6.79 -5.23
CA PHE A 87 -0.06 6.56 -5.93
C PHE A 87 -1.12 7.58 -5.58
N GLU A 88 -1.92 7.90 -6.60
CA GLU A 88 -3.07 8.77 -6.44
C GLU A 88 -4.30 7.96 -6.05
N THR A 89 -5.11 8.54 -5.17
CA THR A 89 -6.42 8.04 -4.80
C THR A 89 -7.39 9.20 -4.81
N LYS A 90 -8.64 8.94 -5.16
CA LYS A 90 -9.69 9.91 -4.92
C LYS A 90 -9.90 10.05 -3.41
N LYS A 91 -10.25 11.26 -2.97
CA LYS A 91 -10.63 11.56 -1.58
C LYS A 91 -12.07 11.11 -1.30
N ASP A 92 -12.43 9.91 -1.76
CA ASP A 92 -13.78 9.36 -1.65
C ASP A 92 -13.82 8.22 -0.62
N ILE A 93 -15.01 7.64 -0.48
CA ILE A 93 -15.31 6.60 0.51
C ILE A 93 -14.92 5.20 0.05
N PHE A 94 -14.40 5.03 -1.16
CA PHE A 94 -14.19 3.72 -1.74
C PHE A 94 -12.87 3.10 -1.30
N GLU A 95 -12.95 1.84 -0.88
CA GLU A 95 -11.77 1.05 -0.53
C GLU A 95 -11.09 0.50 -1.79
N ILE A 96 -9.78 0.71 -1.87
CA ILE A 96 -8.92 0.13 -2.89
C ILE A 96 -8.01 -0.94 -2.29
N ILE A 97 -7.55 -1.85 -3.13
CA ILE A 97 -6.49 -2.82 -2.79
C ILE A 97 -5.36 -2.60 -3.79
N LEU A 98 -4.12 -2.52 -3.30
CA LEU A 98 -2.94 -2.52 -4.16
C LEU A 98 -2.26 -3.89 -4.12
N ARG A 99 -1.52 -4.21 -5.18
CA ARG A 99 -0.66 -5.38 -5.23
C ARG A 99 0.67 -5.08 -5.90
N VAL A 100 1.73 -5.74 -5.43
CA VAL A 100 3.09 -5.61 -5.95
C VAL A 100 3.64 -7.00 -6.28
N ARG A 101 4.44 -7.10 -7.34
CA ARG A 101 5.29 -8.26 -7.62
C ARG A 101 6.68 -7.81 -8.04
N ALA A 102 7.66 -8.69 -7.87
CA ALA A 102 9.02 -8.52 -8.39
C ALA A 102 9.16 -9.14 -9.78
N GLU A 103 10.00 -8.53 -10.62
CA GLU A 103 10.27 -8.96 -12.00
C GLU A 103 11.78 -8.85 -12.31
N GLU A 104 12.33 -9.86 -12.97
CA GLU A 104 13.69 -9.88 -13.50
C GLU A 104 13.67 -10.63 -14.84
N GLY A 105 13.78 -9.91 -15.95
CA GLY A 105 13.59 -10.48 -17.29
C GLY A 105 12.23 -11.17 -17.43
N ASN A 106 12.22 -12.49 -17.62
CA ASN A 106 11.00 -13.30 -17.70
C ASN A 106 10.53 -13.85 -16.34
N LEU A 107 11.36 -13.75 -15.30
CA LEU A 107 11.04 -14.26 -13.97
C LEU A 107 10.14 -13.29 -13.24
N LYS A 108 9.10 -13.83 -12.60
CA LYS A 108 8.08 -13.06 -11.88
C LYS A 108 7.81 -13.73 -10.55
N SER A 109 7.62 -12.92 -9.51
CA SER A 109 7.07 -13.41 -8.25
C SER A 109 5.54 -13.52 -8.33
N GLU A 110 4.98 -14.23 -7.35
CA GLU A 110 3.57 -14.08 -6.99
C GLU A 110 3.25 -12.63 -6.59
N TRP A 111 1.96 -12.27 -6.70
CA TRP A 111 1.46 -10.97 -6.27
C TRP A 111 1.23 -10.93 -4.76
N THR A 112 1.80 -9.94 -4.08
CA THR A 112 1.46 -9.62 -2.69
C THR A 112 0.46 -8.47 -2.66
N LYS A 113 -0.65 -8.64 -1.93
CA LYS A 113 -1.71 -7.63 -1.81
C LYS A 113 -1.59 -6.85 -0.50
N THR A 114 -2.04 -5.60 -0.51
CA THR A 114 -2.27 -4.82 0.71
C THR A 114 -3.56 -5.24 1.40
N LEU A 115 -3.74 -4.79 2.63
CA LEU A 115 -5.09 -4.64 3.19
C LEU A 115 -5.87 -3.57 2.42
N PRO A 116 -7.21 -3.57 2.47
CA PRO A 116 -8.02 -2.49 1.91
C PRO A 116 -7.63 -1.14 2.51
N PHE A 117 -7.58 -0.11 1.66
CA PHE A 117 -7.24 1.26 2.02
C PHE A 117 -8.34 2.20 1.55
N ALA A 118 -8.85 3.04 2.44
CA ALA A 118 -9.81 4.10 2.18
C ALA A 118 -9.20 5.46 2.55
N ALA A 119 -8.91 6.28 1.54
CA ALA A 119 -8.18 7.53 1.73
C ALA A 119 -8.86 8.50 2.70
N ASN A 120 -10.19 8.52 2.75
CA ASN A 120 -10.95 9.38 3.65
C ASN A 120 -10.87 8.96 5.14
N LYS A 121 -10.51 7.71 5.43
CA LYS A 121 -10.42 7.15 6.78
C LYS A 121 -8.97 6.97 7.23
N ASP A 122 -8.12 6.52 6.33
CA ASP A 122 -6.77 6.04 6.66
C ASP A 122 -5.68 7.11 6.44
N THR A 123 -6.02 8.24 5.80
CA THR A 123 -5.06 9.35 5.65
C THR A 123 -4.93 10.12 6.95
N ILE A 124 -3.69 10.43 7.33
CA ILE A 124 -3.42 11.35 8.44
C ILE A 124 -3.52 12.78 7.90
N ILE A 125 -4.42 13.57 8.49
CA ILE A 125 -4.52 15.00 8.19
C ILE A 125 -3.57 15.76 9.12
N GLY A 126 -2.65 16.50 8.51
CA GLY A 126 -1.68 17.30 9.23
C GLY A 126 -2.29 18.48 9.98
N PRO A 127 -1.51 19.19 10.81
CA PRO A 127 -1.97 20.40 11.46
C PRO A 127 -2.24 21.53 10.43
N PRO A 128 -2.95 22.60 10.83
CA PRO A 128 -3.02 23.82 10.03
C PRO A 128 -1.62 24.35 9.69
N LYS A 129 -1.48 24.95 8.51
CA LYS A 129 -0.21 25.52 8.03
C LYS A 129 0.17 26.78 8.79
N GLU A 130 -0.83 27.57 9.14
CA GLU A 130 -0.72 28.85 9.82
C GLU A 130 -1.84 28.96 10.85
N ILE A 131 -1.53 29.56 11.99
CA ILE A 131 -2.48 29.86 13.06
C ILE A 131 -2.14 31.25 13.59
N ASN A 132 -3.13 32.13 13.64
CA ASN A 132 -3.07 33.45 14.25
C ASN A 132 -4.16 33.56 15.30
N VAL A 133 -3.82 34.16 16.43
CA VAL A 133 -4.73 34.38 17.55
C VAL A 133 -4.68 35.85 17.92
N THR A 134 -5.82 36.52 17.74
CA THR A 134 -5.97 37.95 18.03
C THR A 134 -6.95 38.14 19.17
N SER A 135 -6.59 38.95 20.16
CA SER A 135 -7.51 39.37 21.21
C SER A 135 -8.41 40.48 20.68
N GLU A 136 -9.71 40.34 20.89
CA GLU A 136 -10.73 41.33 20.56
C GLU A 136 -11.54 41.69 21.81
N THR A 137 -12.38 42.72 21.73
CA THR A 137 -13.23 43.14 22.85
C THR A 137 -14.22 42.02 23.19
N ASN A 138 -14.05 41.42 24.36
CA ASN A 138 -14.89 40.33 24.89
C ASN A 138 -14.83 39.02 24.07
N SER A 139 -13.83 38.85 23.21
CA SER A 139 -13.66 37.65 22.39
C SER A 139 -12.21 37.41 21.96
N ILE A 140 -11.97 36.23 21.40
CA ILE A 140 -10.70 35.84 20.78
C ILE A 140 -11.02 35.41 19.36
N LEU A 141 -10.33 36.01 18.38
CA LEU A 141 -10.36 35.61 16.99
C LEU A 141 -9.22 34.62 16.73
N ILE A 142 -9.57 33.43 16.27
CA ILE A 142 -8.60 32.41 15.84
C ILE A 142 -8.73 32.25 14.34
N SER A 143 -7.68 32.63 13.60
CA SER A 143 -7.59 32.45 12.15
C SER A 143 -6.57 31.38 11.83
N PHE A 144 -6.90 30.40 10.98
CA PHE A 144 -5.97 29.35 10.60
C PHE A 144 -6.13 28.93 9.15
N LEU A 145 -5.04 28.50 8.54
CA LEU A 145 -5.02 27.94 7.18
C LEU A 145 -5.06 26.40 7.25
N PRO A 146 -6.19 25.74 6.91
CA PRO A 146 -6.28 24.29 6.96
C PRO A 146 -5.27 23.61 6.03
N PRO A 147 -4.77 22.42 6.36
CA PRO A 147 -3.71 21.74 5.60
C PRO A 147 -4.06 21.51 4.11
N LEU A 148 -5.34 21.29 3.83
CA LEU A 148 -5.85 20.92 2.50
C LEU A 148 -6.58 22.05 1.76
N ARG A 149 -6.75 23.22 2.38
CA ARG A 149 -7.45 24.36 1.80
C ARG A 149 -6.47 25.48 1.49
N LYS A 150 -6.90 26.40 0.63
CA LYS A 150 -6.19 27.65 0.33
C LYS A 150 -6.78 28.85 1.07
N GLU A 151 -7.96 28.68 1.67
CA GLU A 151 -8.70 29.73 2.36
C GLU A 151 -8.46 29.67 3.87
N VAL A 152 -8.26 30.84 4.47
CA VAL A 152 -8.18 31.00 5.92
C VAL A 152 -9.56 30.88 6.53
N ILE A 153 -9.66 30.11 7.61
CA ILE A 153 -10.87 29.98 8.42
C ILE A 153 -10.68 30.77 9.70
N SER A 154 -11.68 31.58 10.02
CA SER A 154 -11.71 32.39 11.24
C SER A 154 -12.82 31.93 12.17
N LEU A 155 -12.50 31.71 13.44
CA LEU A 155 -13.41 31.34 14.51
C LEU A 155 -13.42 32.43 15.58
N HIS A 156 -14.60 32.88 15.97
CA HIS A 156 -14.78 33.92 16.97
C HIS A 156 -15.28 33.31 18.27
N LEU A 157 -14.45 33.33 19.31
CA LEU A 157 -14.74 32.72 20.61
C LEU A 157 -15.04 33.80 21.65
N SER A 158 -16.27 33.86 22.13
CA SER A 158 -16.64 34.76 23.24
C SER A 158 -15.94 34.37 24.54
N ILE A 159 -15.41 35.36 25.27
CA ILE A 159 -14.78 35.15 26.58
C ILE A 159 -15.76 34.54 27.58
N GLN A 160 -17.05 34.84 27.48
CA GLN A 160 -18.08 34.24 28.35
C GLN A 160 -18.20 32.72 28.12
N SER A 161 -18.15 32.29 26.86
CA SER A 161 -18.18 30.87 26.49
C SER A 161 -16.93 30.13 26.97
N ILE A 162 -15.75 30.76 26.83
CA ILE A 162 -14.48 30.19 27.31
C ILE A 162 -14.50 30.02 28.83
N ARG A 163 -14.94 31.03 29.58
CA ARG A 163 -15.10 30.95 31.05
C ARG A 163 -16.04 29.83 31.46
N ARG A 164 -17.13 29.61 30.72
CA ARG A 164 -18.07 28.52 30.97
C ARG A 164 -17.44 27.14 30.74
N ILE A 165 -16.66 26.97 29.67
CA ILE A 165 -15.92 25.72 29.40
C ILE A 165 -14.85 25.47 30.46
N GLN A 166 -14.08 26.48 30.84
CA GLN A 166 -13.08 26.37 31.91
C GLN A 166 -13.73 25.99 33.24
N HIS A 167 -14.88 26.57 33.58
CA HIS A 167 -15.62 26.19 34.78
C HIS A 167 -16.07 24.72 34.75
N ILE A 168 -16.51 24.19 33.61
CA ILE A 168 -16.88 22.77 33.48
C ILE A 168 -15.64 21.86 33.60
N LEU A 169 -14.52 22.20 32.96
CA LEU A 169 -13.33 21.34 32.88
C LEU A 169 -12.49 21.34 34.16
N TYR A 170 -12.47 22.46 34.88
CA TYR A 170 -11.55 22.66 36.02
C TYR A 170 -12.27 22.82 37.36
N LYS A 171 -13.57 22.52 37.42
CA LYS A 171 -14.36 22.55 38.64
C LYS A 171 -15.03 21.20 38.97
N SER A 172 -14.53 20.10 38.39
CA SER A 172 -14.66 18.74 38.94
C SER A 172 -13.50 18.47 39.89
#